data_AF-C7RUH7-F1
#
_entry.id   AF-C7RUH7-F1
#
_cell.length_a   1.000
_cell.length_b   1.000
_cell.length_c   1.000
_cell.angle_alpha   90.00
_cell.angle_beta   90.00
_cell.angle_gamma   90.00
#
_symmetry.space_group_name_H-M   'P 1'
#
loop_
_entity.id
_entity.type
_entity.pdbx_description
1 polymer ?
#
loop_
_entity_poly.entity_id
_entity_poly.type
_entity_poly.pdbx_seq_one_letter_code
_entity_poly.pdbx_strand_id
1 'polypeptide(L)' 'MSRKNGGTFPVERVYAVIDGRQELKAHGAREMPIWGRDYQVRASQYYVDVPYDSEAYVRGRVLALIDYLNRMQSK' A
#
# COMPACT_ATOMS: atom_id res chain seq x y z
N MET A 1 -13.77 9.89 -3.80
CA MET A 1 -12.36 10.12 -4.17
C MET A 1 -12.22 10.35 -5.68
N SER A 2 -12.73 9.47 -6.55
CA SER A 2 -12.73 9.69 -8.02
C SER A 2 -13.39 11.01 -8.49
N ARG A 3 -14.54 11.42 -7.90
CA ARG A 3 -15.16 12.73 -8.17
C ARG A 3 -14.31 13.96 -7.82
N LYS A 4 -13.31 13.83 -6.93
CA LYS A 4 -12.44 14.93 -6.48
C LYS A 4 -11.12 15.05 -7.28
N ASN A 5 -10.77 14.05 -8.09
CA ASN A 5 -9.53 14.03 -8.90
C ASN A 5 -9.82 14.04 -10.42
N GLY A 6 -10.93 14.66 -10.86
CA GLY A 6 -11.26 14.73 -12.28
C GLY A 6 -11.50 13.37 -12.95
N GLY A 7 -11.94 12.36 -12.19
CA GLY A 7 -12.23 11.02 -12.71
C GLY A 7 -11.03 10.07 -12.81
N THR A 8 -9.81 10.52 -12.49
CA THR A 8 -8.60 9.67 -12.54
C THR A 8 -8.22 9.19 -11.13
N PHE A 9 -8.00 7.88 -10.99
CA PHE A 9 -7.52 7.29 -9.74
C PHE A 9 -5.99 7.48 -9.60
N PRO A 10 -5.49 8.21 -8.59
CA PRO A 10 -4.06 8.53 -8.49
C PRO A 10 -3.25 7.39 -7.87
N VAL A 11 -2.93 6.36 -8.67
CA VAL A 11 -2.26 5.12 -8.24
C VAL A 11 -0.99 5.39 -7.43
N GLU A 12 -0.07 6.21 -7.93
CA GLU A 12 1.23 6.46 -7.27
C GLU A 12 1.09 7.10 -5.90
N ARG A 13 0.19 8.08 -5.77
CA ARG A 13 -0.08 8.74 -4.48
C ARG A 13 -0.69 7.76 -3.50
N VAL A 14 -1.65 6.94 -3.94
CA VAL A 14 -2.27 5.92 -3.07
C VAL A 14 -1.25 4.85 -2.67
N TYR A 15 -0.37 4.45 -3.59
CA TYR A 15 0.74 3.53 -3.30
C TYR A 15 1.64 4.06 -2.20
N ALA A 16 2.13 5.30 -2.34
CA ALA A 16 3.02 5.91 -1.35
C ALA A 16 2.35 6.04 0.03
N VAL A 17 1.04 6.33 0.06
CA VAL A 17 0.25 6.41 1.30
C VAL A 17 0.09 5.04 1.97
N ILE A 18 -0.20 3.99 1.19
CA ILE A 18 -0.37 2.63 1.73
C ILE A 18 0.96 2.06 2.17
N ASP A 19 2.01 2.13 1.35
CA ASP A 19 3.34 1.64 1.70
C ASP A 19 3.82 2.33 2.98
N GLY A 20 3.74 3.67 3.03
CA GLY A 20 3.93 4.47 4.24
C GLY A 20 5.35 4.46 4.83
N ARG A 21 6.27 3.66 4.28
CA ARG A 21 7.70 3.61 4.67
C ARG A 21 8.45 4.88 4.24
N GLN A 22 7.92 5.63 3.28
CA GLN A 22 8.35 7.00 2.98
C GLN A 22 7.53 8.01 3.80
N GLU A 23 8.18 9.05 4.32
CA GLU A 23 7.48 10.15 4.98
C GLU A 23 6.74 11.02 3.95
N LEU A 24 5.41 10.91 3.95
CA LEU A 24 4.56 11.88 3.30
C LEU A 24 4.22 12.99 4.30
N LYS A 25 4.76 14.20 4.08
CA LYS A 25 4.52 15.40 4.92
C LYS A 25 3.04 15.76 5.12
N ALA A 26 2.13 15.20 4.32
CA ALA A 26 0.71 15.55 4.30
C ALA A 26 -0.15 14.93 5.42
N HIS A 27 0.36 13.97 6.20
CA HIS A 27 -0.49 13.14 7.08
C HIS A 27 -0.39 13.36 8.59
N GLY A 28 0.36 14.34 9.10
CA GLY A 28 0.46 14.58 10.55
C GLY A 28 1.02 13.36 11.33
N ALA A 29 0.89 13.36 12.66
CA ALA A 29 1.31 12.22 13.48
C ALA A 29 0.49 10.97 13.08
N ARG A 30 1.18 9.92 12.61
CA ARG A 30 0.57 8.74 11.97
C ARG A 30 -0.37 7.99 12.94
N GLU A 31 -1.68 8.24 12.84
CA GLU A 31 -2.70 7.36 13.44
C GLU A 31 -2.90 6.06 12.63
N MET A 32 -2.46 6.04 11.37
CA MET A 32 -2.54 4.85 10.51
C MET A 32 -1.27 3.97 10.60
N PRO A 33 -1.43 2.63 10.57
CA PRO A 33 -0.31 1.71 10.52
C PRO A 33 0.46 1.85 9.19
N ILE A 34 1.77 1.65 9.25
CA ILE A 34 2.65 1.60 8.07
C ILE A 34 2.49 0.22 7.43
N TRP A 35 1.57 0.08 6.47
CA TRP A 35 1.22 -1.23 5.89
C TRP A 35 2.40 -1.91 5.19
N GLY A 36 3.33 -1.14 4.61
CA GLY A 36 4.57 -1.71 4.05
C GLY A 36 5.37 -2.49 5.11
N ARG A 37 5.49 -1.94 6.32
CA ARG A 37 6.18 -2.60 7.44
C ARG A 37 5.39 -3.79 7.96
N ASP A 38 4.08 -3.66 8.10
CA ASP A 38 3.20 -4.77 8.50
C ASP A 38 3.27 -5.96 7.54
N TYR A 39 3.25 -5.69 6.23
CA TYR A 39 3.38 -6.73 5.21
C TYR A 39 4.77 -7.37 5.24
N GLN A 40 5.82 -6.59 5.49
CA GLN A 40 7.18 -7.12 5.66
C GLN A 40 7.26 -8.09 6.85
N VAL A 41 6.69 -7.73 8.01
CA VAL A 41 6.64 -8.60 9.21
C VAL A 41 5.83 -9.87 8.94
N ARG A 42 4.69 -9.75 8.26
CA ARG A 42 3.88 -10.93 7.89
C ARG A 42 4.61 -11.83 6.91
N ALA A 43 5.36 -11.26 5.98
CA ALA A 43 6.15 -12.03 5.04
C ALA A 43 7.26 -12.81 5.74
N SER A 44 7.94 -12.20 6.71
CA SER A 44 8.99 -12.88 7.48
C SER A 44 8.44 -14.01 8.35
N GLN A 45 7.21 -13.86 8.87
CA GLN A 45 6.53 -14.93 9.61
C GLN A 45 6.07 -16.08 8.71
N TYR A 46 5.75 -15.79 7.44
CA TYR A 46 5.23 -16.79 6.51
C TYR A 46 6.35 -17.58 5.81
N TYR A 47 7.48 -16.93 5.52
CA TYR A 47 8.59 -17.49 4.75
C TYR A 47 9.86 -17.73 5.58
N VAL A 48 9.72 -18.05 6.87
CA VAL A 48 10.81 -18.10 7.88
C VAL A 48 12.13 -18.70 7.36
N ASP A 49 12.08 -19.90 6.75
CA ASP A 49 13.25 -20.63 6.25
C ASP A 49 13.29 -20.75 4.73
N VAL A 50 12.46 -20.00 4.02
CA VAL A 50 12.37 -20.04 2.56
C VAL A 50 12.96 -18.76 2.00
N PRO A 51 13.99 -18.80 1.14
CA PRO A 51 14.44 -17.61 0.44
C PRO A 51 13.30 -16.98 -0.35
N TYR A 52 12.97 -15.72 -0.04
CA TYR A 52 11.92 -14.95 -0.73
C TYR A 52 12.35 -13.49 -0.88
N ASP A 53 11.79 -12.82 -1.88
CA ASP A 53 11.95 -11.37 -2.03
C ASP A 53 10.85 -10.66 -1.24
N SER A 54 11.22 -10.09 -0.09
CA SER A 54 10.30 -9.39 0.79
C SER A 54 9.74 -8.12 0.17
N GLU A 55 10.51 -7.42 -0.68
CA GLU A 55 10.04 -6.22 -1.37
C GLU A 55 9.04 -6.58 -2.47
N ALA A 56 9.27 -7.67 -3.20
CA ALA A 56 8.31 -8.16 -4.19
C ALA A 56 6.97 -8.54 -3.53
N TYR A 57 7.00 -9.18 -2.36
CA TYR A 57 5.80 -9.51 -1.60
C TYR A 57 5.04 -8.26 -1.15
N VAL A 58 5.72 -7.29 -0.52
CA VAL A 58 5.11 -6.04 -0.06
C VAL A 58 4.49 -5.28 -1.23
N ARG A 59 5.23 -5.13 -2.34
CA ARG A 59 4.74 -4.48 -3.56
C ARG A 59 3.49 -5.14 -4.11
N GLY A 60 3.47 -6.48 -4.19
CA GLY A 60 2.32 -7.24 -4.67
C GLY A 60 1.06 -7.02 -3.81
N ARG A 61 1.21 -6.99 -2.48
CA ARG A 61 0.08 -6.75 -1.56
C ARG A 61 -0.47 -5.33 -1.68
N VAL A 62 0.40 -4.32 -1.79
CA VAL A 62 -0.01 -2.92 -1.99
C VAL A 62 -0.74 -2.75 -3.32
N LEU A 63 -0.23 -3.34 -4.41
CA LEU A 63 -0.89 -3.27 -5.73
C LEU A 63 -2.26 -3.95 -5.75
N ALA A 64 -2.40 -5.11 -5.11
CA ALA A 64 -3.69 -5.79 -4.99
C ALA A 64 -4.73 -4.95 -4.22
N LEU A 65 -4.30 -4.26 -3.14
CA LEU A 65 -5.16 -3.36 -2.39
C LEU A 65 -5.55 -2.14 -3.23
N ILE A 66 -4.63 -1.58 -4.02
CA ILE A 66 -4.92 -0.49 -4.95
C ILE A 66 -5.93 -0.91 -6.02
N ASP A 67 -5.77 -2.09 -6.63
CA ASP A 67 -6.72 -2.61 -7.62
C ASP A 67 -8.12 -2.75 -7.00
N TYR A 68 -8.21 -3.29 -5.79
CA TYR A 68 -9.47 -3.40 -5.06
C TYR A 68 -10.13 -2.02 -4.83
N LEU A 69 -9.35 -1.04 -4.36
CA LEU A 69 -9.83 0.34 -4.16
C LEU A 69 -10.28 0.99 -5.48
N ASN A 70 -9.57 0.75 -6.57
CA ASN A 70 -9.90 1.31 -7.88
C ASN A 70 -11.22 0.74 -8.41
N ARG A 71 -11.43 -0.58 -8.28
CA ARG A 71 -12.70 -1.24 -8.66
C ARG A 71 -13.88 -0.73 -7.84
N MET A 72 -13.70 -0.46 -6.55
CA MET A 72 -14.76 0.12 -5.72
C MET A 72 -15.12 1.55 -6.12
N GLN A 73 -14.16 2.34 -6.61
CA GLN A 73 -14.42 3.73 -7.02
C GLN A 73 -15.03 3.87 -8.42
N SER A 74 -15.01 2.81 -9.21
CA SER A 74 -15.60 2.77 -10.56
C SER A 74 -17.07 2.32 -10.56
N LYS A 75 -17.61 1.94 -9.40
CA LYS A 75 -19.04 1.73 -9.15
C LYS A 75 -19.64 2.96 -8.47
#